data_AF-A0A0N0L1F8-F1
#
_entry.id   AF-A0A0N0L1F8-F1
#
_cell.length_a   1.000
_cell.length_b   1.000
_cell.length_c   1.000
_cell.angle_alpha   90.00
_cell.angle_beta   90.00
_cell.angle_gamma   90.00
#
_symmetry.space_group_name_H-M   'P 1'
#
loop_
_entity.id
_entity.type
_entity.pdbx_description
1 polymer ?
#
loop_
_entity_poly.entity_id
_entity_poly.type
_entity_poly.pdbx_seq_one_letter_code
_entity_poly.pdbx_strand_id
1 'polypeptide(L)'
;MWCPTEVEATVLDIVRQHGPIADDQIYRHYIQRSIRTGQVLPTPQSVRSRRSELVDAGFIGWSGLYGLTESLRRTREWSAVL
;
A
#
# COMPACT_ATOMS: atom_id res chain seq x y z
N MET A 1 6.00 13.22 16.92
CA MET A 1 6.99 12.55 16.06
C MET A 1 6.35 11.24 15.62
N TRP A 2 6.11 11.05 14.33
CA TRP A 2 5.54 9.80 13.81
C TRP A 2 6.67 8.79 13.56
N CYS A 3 6.51 7.58 14.07
CA CYS A 3 7.45 6.47 13.88
C CYS A 3 6.70 5.35 13.13
N PRO A 4 6.91 5.20 11.81
CA PRO A 4 6.24 4.15 11.05
C PRO A 4 6.65 2.77 11.58
N THR A 5 5.68 1.87 11.61
CA THR A 5 5.96 0.44 11.65
C THR A 5 6.69 0.01 10.37
N GLU A 6 7.41 -1.11 10.42
CA GLU A 6 8.09 -1.68 9.25
C GLU A 6 7.11 -1.91 8.07
N VAL A 7 5.87 -2.29 8.38
CA VAL A 7 4.80 -2.48 7.40
C VAL A 7 4.38 -1.15 6.78
N GLU A 8 4.16 -0.09 7.57
CA GLU A 8 3.84 1.24 7.05
C GLU A 8 4.95 1.79 6.17
N ALA A 9 6.22 1.69 6.61
CA ALA A 9 7.36 2.13 5.84
C ALA A 9 7.43 1.40 4.48
N THR A 10 7.20 0.08 4.49
CA THR A 10 7.21 -0.74 3.27
C THR A 10 6.04 -0.41 2.35
N VAL A 11 4.83 -0.23 2.89
CA VAL A 11 3.64 0.18 2.12
C VAL A 11 3.86 1.54 1.47
N LEU A 12 4.38 2.52 2.22
CA LEU A 12 4.67 3.85 1.70
C LEU A 12 5.71 3.80 0.57
N ASP A 13 6.77 3.02 0.73
CA ASP A 13 7.80 2.85 -0.29
C ASP A 13 7.24 2.20 -1.57
N ILE A 14 6.41 1.16 -1.44
CA ILE A 14 5.71 0.53 -2.58
C ILE A 14 4.84 1.56 -3.32
N VAL A 15 4.04 2.35 -2.59
CA VAL A 15 3.16 3.35 -3.20
C VAL A 15 3.96 4.48 -3.85
N ARG A 16 5.13 4.86 -3.30
CA ARG A 16 6.05 5.82 -3.94
C ARG A 16 6.65 5.30 -5.24
N GLN A 17 6.99 4.01 -5.29
CA GLN A 17 7.64 3.41 -6.45
C GLN A 17 6.66 3.05 -7.58
N HIS A 18 5.43 2.68 -7.23
CA HIS A 18 4.48 2.08 -8.17
C HIS A 18 3.13 2.81 -8.26
N GLY A 19 2.91 3.86 -7.48
CA GLY A 19 1.66 4.62 -7.51
C GLY A 19 1.43 5.36 -8.83
N PRO A 20 0.16 5.59 -9.24
CA PRO A 20 -1.09 5.20 -8.59
C PRO A 20 -1.36 3.69 -8.60
N ILE A 21 -1.76 3.11 -7.45
CA ILE A 21 -1.87 1.65 -7.29
C ILE A 21 -2.97 1.22 -6.29
N ALA A 22 -3.62 0.09 -6.54
CA ALA A 22 -4.69 -0.44 -5.68
C ALA A 22 -4.16 -1.30 -4.51
N ASP A 23 -4.98 -1.49 -3.47
CA ASP A 23 -4.62 -2.24 -2.25
C ASP A 23 -4.13 -3.68 -2.51
N ASP A 24 -4.75 -4.39 -3.46
CA ASP A 24 -4.37 -5.75 -3.83
C ASP A 24 -3.01 -5.78 -4.54
N GLN A 25 -2.75 -4.78 -5.40
CA GLN A 25 -1.45 -4.62 -6.04
C GLN A 25 -0.36 -4.22 -5.03
N ILE A 26 -0.65 -3.34 -4.07
CA ILE A 26 0.27 -3.03 -2.94
C ILE A 26 0.64 -4.32 -2.22
N TYR A 27 -0.35 -5.15 -1.89
CA TYR A 27 -0.13 -6.43 -1.23
C TYR A 27 0.74 -7.39 -2.06
N ARG A 28 0.51 -7.50 -3.38
CA ARG A 28 1.34 -8.32 -4.26
C ARG A 28 2.79 -7.85 -4.29
N HIS A 29 3.04 -6.54 -4.42
CA HIS A 29 4.41 -5.99 -4.37
C HIS A 29 5.06 -6.24 -3.01
N TYR A 30 4.29 -6.15 -1.92
CA TYR A 30 4.77 -6.47 -0.58
C TYR A 30 5.24 -7.92 -0.50
N ILE A 31 4.42 -8.89 -0.91
CA ILE A 31 4.80 -10.31 -0.89
C ILE A 31 6.07 -10.55 -1.71
N GLN A 32 6.14 -10.02 -2.93
CA GLN A 32 7.31 -10.20 -3.79
C GLN A 32 8.59 -9.65 -3.15
N ARG A 33 8.48 -8.50 -2.46
CA ARG A 33 9.58 -7.92 -1.69
C ARG A 33 9.94 -8.80 -0.50
N SER A 34 8.97 -9.20 0.33
CA SER A 34 9.18 -10.05 1.50
C SER A 34 9.85 -11.38 1.17
N ILE A 35 9.48 -12.03 0.06
CA ILE A 35 10.12 -13.27 -0.39
C ILE A 35 11.60 -13.03 -0.72
N ARG A 36 11.94 -11.86 -1.27
CA ARG A 36 13.32 -11.50 -1.63
C ARG A 36 14.16 -11.12 -0.41
N THR A 37 13.56 -10.45 0.58
CA THR A 37 14.26 -9.86 1.74
C THR A 37 14.19 -10.72 3.00
N GLY A 38 13.34 -11.76 3.03
CA GLY A 38 13.10 -12.58 4.22
C GLY A 38 12.21 -11.90 5.27
N GLN A 39 11.53 -10.80 4.92
CA GLN A 39 10.62 -10.10 5.84
C GLN A 39 9.35 -10.92 6.13
N VAL A 40 8.76 -10.69 7.30
CA VAL A 40 7.48 -11.29 7.69
C VAL A 40 6.40 -10.92 6.68
N LEU A 41 5.62 -11.92 6.26
CA LEU A 41 4.49 -11.73 5.34
C LEU A 41 3.30 -11.13 6.10
N PRO A 42 2.83 -9.92 5.73
CA PRO A 42 1.62 -9.36 6.33
C PRO A 42 0.38 -10.07 5.78
N THR A 43 -0.75 -9.90 6.46
CA THR A 43 -2.05 -10.26 5.86
C THR A 43 -2.53 -9.13 4.94
N PRO A 44 -3.42 -9.41 3.97
CA PRO A 44 -4.04 -8.36 3.13
C PRO A 44 -4.72 -7.28 3.98
N GLN A 45 -5.37 -7.68 5.08
CA GLN A 45 -6.04 -6.75 5.97
C GLN A 45 -5.05 -5.84 6.70
N SER A 46 -3.89 -6.37 7.13
CA SER A 46 -2.83 -5.56 7.74
C SER A 46 -2.33 -4.48 6.79
N VAL A 47 -2.07 -4.82 5.52
CA VAL A 47 -1.66 -3.85 4.49
C VAL A 47 -2.70 -2.74 4.30
N ARG A 48 -4.00 -3.10 4.22
CA ARG A 48 -5.08 -2.11 4.09
C ARG A 48 -5.17 -1.19 5.31
N SER A 49 -5.05 -1.73 6.52
CA SER A 49 -5.06 -0.94 7.76
C SER A 49 -3.90 0.05 7.77
N ARG A 50 -2.67 -0.40 7.47
CA ARG A 50 -1.49 0.47 7.43
C ARG A 50 -1.54 1.51 6.33
N ARG A 51 -2.08 1.16 5.16
CA ARG A 51 -2.37 2.15 4.11
C ARG A 51 -3.37 3.19 4.58
N SER A 52 -4.40 2.81 5.36
CA SER A 52 -5.37 3.76 5.93
C SER A 52 -4.71 4.73 6.90
N GLU A 53 -3.88 4.22 7.80
CA GLU A 53 -3.11 5.03 8.74
C GLU A 53 -2.21 6.04 8.00
N LEU A 54 -1.57 5.62 6.90
CA LEU A 54 -0.76 6.51 6.05
C LEU A 54 -1.60 7.56 5.31
N VAL A 55 -2.85 7.26 4.98
CA VAL A 55 -3.79 8.24 4.40
C VAL A 55 -4.19 9.27 5.45
N ASP A 56 -4.56 8.81 6.64
CA ASP A 56 -4.95 9.68 7.75
C ASP A 56 -3.79 10.57 8.20
N ALA A 57 -2.56 10.06 8.14
CA ALA A 57 -1.33 10.80 8.40
C ALA A 57 -0.89 11.73 7.24
N GLY A 58 -1.57 11.69 6.10
CA GLY A 58 -1.30 12.56 4.96
C GLY A 58 -0.10 12.18 4.10
N PHE A 59 0.45 10.97 4.24
CA PHE A 59 1.56 10.48 3.40
C PHE A 59 1.08 9.84 2.10
N ILE A 60 -0.18 9.37 2.06
CA ILE A 60 -0.82 8.77 0.90
C ILE A 60 -2.17 9.44 0.67
N GLY A 61 -2.54 9.61 -0.59
CA GLY A 61 -3.80 10.21 -1.01
C GLY A 61 -4.50 9.33 -2.04
N TRP A 62 -5.83 9.45 -2.11
CA TRP A 62 -6.57 8.91 -3.23
C TRP A 62 -6.16 9.64 -4.51
N SER A 63 -5.79 8.90 -5.55
CA SER A 63 -5.29 9.47 -6.81
C SER A 63 -6.37 10.09 -7.69
N GLY A 64 -7.65 9.93 -7.34
CA GLY A 64 -8.79 10.25 -8.22
C GLY A 64 -9.10 9.13 -9.23
N LEU A 65 -8.24 8.11 -9.34
CA LEU A 65 -8.42 6.99 -10.25
C LEU A 65 -9.07 5.80 -9.54
N TYR A 66 -9.69 4.95 -10.37
CA TYR A 66 -10.22 3.65 -9.98
C TYR A 66 -9.56 2.57 -10.83
N GLY A 67 -8.94 1.60 -10.18
CA GLY A 67 -8.49 0.36 -10.79
C GLY A 67 -9.55 -0.73 -10.68
N LEU A 68 -9.22 -1.92 -11.18
CA LEU A 68 -10.02 -3.13 -11.02
C LEU A 68 -9.27 -4.13 -10.14
N THR A 69 -9.98 -4.74 -9.19
CA THR A 69 -9.48 -5.91 -8.45
C THR A 69 -9.41 -7.14 -9.36
N GLU A 70 -8.78 -8.22 -8.88
CA GLU A 70 -8.85 -9.55 -9.51
C GLU A 70 -10.28 -10.00 -9.83
N SER A 71 -11.24 -9.64 -8.98
CA SER A 71 -12.67 -9.94 -9.14
C SER A 71 -13.43 -8.90 -9.99
N LEU A 72 -12.74 -8.06 -10.75
CA LEU A 72 -13.27 -7.01 -11.61
C LEU A 72 -14.14 -5.96 -10.88
N ARG A 73 -13.94 -5.80 -9.57
CA ARG A 73 -14.61 -4.74 -8.80
C ARG A 73 -13.78 -3.47 -8.87
N ARG A 74 -14.45 -2.31 -8.99
CA ARG A 74 -13.77 -1.01 -8.91
C ARG A 74 -13.18 -0.82 -7.53
N THR A 75 -11.93 -0.40 -7.47
CA THR A 75 -11.21 -0.08 -6.24
C THR A 75 -10.45 1.23 -6.40
N ARG A 76 -10.26 1.97 -5.31
CA ARG A 76 -9.49 3.21 -5.34
C ARG A 76 -8.01 2.91 -5.52
N GLU A 77 -7.34 3.78 -6.27
CA GLU A 77 -5.89 3.76 -6.38
C GLU A 77 -5.28 4.86 -5.50
N TRP A 78 -4.10 4.56 -4.98
CA TRP A 78 -3.42 5.38 -3.99
C TRP A 78 -2.11 5.90 -4.55
N SER A 79 -1.77 7.13 -4.20
CA SER A 79 -0.53 7.79 -4.60
C SER A 79 0.12 8.43 -3.39
N ALA A 80 1.45 8.48 -3.37
CA ALA A 80 2.16 9.18 -2.31
C ALA A 80 1.89 10.69 -2.41
N VAL A 81 1.68 11.33 -1.26
CA VAL A 81 1.56 12.79 -1.15
C VAL A 81 2.97 13.30 -0.82
N LEU A 82 3.45 14.26 -1.62
CA LEU A 82 4.78 14.87 -1.49
C LEU A 82 4.89 15.71 -0.21
#